data_AF-A0A419HNG6-F1
#
_entry.id   AF-A0A419HNG6-F1
#
_cell.length_a   1.000
_cell.length_b   1.000
_cell.length_c   1.000
_cell.angle_alpha   90.00
_cell.angle_beta   90.00
_cell.angle_gamma   90.00
#
_symmetry.space_group_name_H-M   'P 1'
#
loop_
_entity.id
_entity.type
_entity.pdbx_description
1 polymer ?
#
loop_
_entity_poly.entity_id
_entity_poly.type
_entity_poly.pdbx_seq_one_letter_code
_entity_poly.pdbx_strand_id
1 'polypeptide(L)'
;MKNTSPTVGQRMMLWAAALTAVALAAYGVAGSYSTIATLADQKDVPLPWLVPVGLDGGFLGVNLLDLALTWTGCSVIWLRQVARLLTAGTVAANFFAGWPDLLAAGLHSAAPVMFLVMVEAARTVFLRRLRLADATVRERIPRLRWVLDPWRTWLMWRRMVLWQITSYEAAVATEQLLGRLTAFLKGTFGSDWRRTAPAELLWKLKTGVDLADLFDELKQSAAGGSGVWDKLAIPDGEVVSIRPFAVDEQTDRLEQAKALNKQHLAIHGRPASSDTIRLALRIGAAQARALTKDIRQSMCS
;
A
#
# COMPACT_ATOMS: atom_id res chain seq x y z
N MET A 1 -3.71 -12.79 5.57
CA MET A 1 -4.18 -12.31 4.24
C MET A 1 -5.22 -13.29 3.70
N LYS A 2 -6.50 -12.90 3.57
CA LYS A 2 -7.51 -13.69 2.83
C LYS A 2 -7.62 -13.10 1.42
N ASN A 3 -7.11 -13.82 0.43
CA ASN A 3 -7.34 -13.49 -0.98
C ASN A 3 -8.81 -13.75 -1.29
N THR A 4 -9.67 -12.75 -1.15
CA THR A 4 -11.05 -12.83 -1.65
C THR A 4 -11.01 -12.65 -3.16
N SER A 5 -10.80 -13.76 -3.87
CA SER A 5 -11.01 -13.85 -5.30
C SER A 5 -12.43 -13.35 -5.62
N PRO A 6 -12.61 -12.45 -6.61
CA PRO A 6 -13.95 -12.00 -6.97
C PRO A 6 -14.81 -13.19 -7.37
N THR A 7 -16.04 -13.25 -6.84
CA THR A 7 -16.96 -14.35 -7.14
C THR A 7 -17.28 -14.39 -8.63
N VAL A 8 -17.68 -15.55 -9.14
CA VAL A 8 -18.02 -15.72 -10.57
C VAL A 8 -19.07 -14.69 -11.02
N GLY A 9 -20.06 -14.41 -10.16
CA GLY A 9 -21.05 -13.36 -10.39
C GLY A 9 -20.44 -11.96 -10.52
N GLN A 10 -19.47 -11.59 -9.68
CA GLN A 10 -18.77 -10.30 -9.79
C GLN A 10 -17.95 -10.20 -11.09
N ARG A 11 -17.32 -11.30 -11.52
CA ARG A 11 -16.59 -11.35 -12.81
C ARG A 11 -17.52 -11.20 -14.00
N MET A 12 -18.66 -11.90 -14.00
CA MET A 12 -19.67 -11.79 -15.06
C MET A 12 -20.27 -10.38 -15.12
N MET A 13 -20.55 -9.76 -13.97
CA MET A 13 -21.08 -8.40 -13.91
C MET A 13 -20.06 -7.37 -14.43
N LEU A 14 -18.77 -7.54 -14.14
CA LEU A 14 -17.69 -6.70 -14.69
C LEU A 14 -17.58 -6.84 -16.21
N TRP A 15 -17.67 -8.07 -16.74
CA TRP A 15 -17.65 -8.30 -18.19
C TRP A 15 -18.87 -7.74 -18.91
N ALA A 16 -20.07 -7.93 -18.32
CA ALA A 16 -21.30 -7.33 -18.83
C ALA A 16 -21.18 -5.80 -18.86
N ALA A 17 -20.73 -5.18 -17.75
CA ALA A 17 -20.50 -3.75 -17.67
C ALA A 17 -19.50 -3.24 -18.72
N ALA A 18 -18.40 -3.98 -18.95
CA ALA A 18 -17.41 -3.64 -19.96
C ALA A 18 -17.99 -3.73 -21.39
N LEU A 19 -18.74 -4.80 -21.70
CA LEU A 19 -19.41 -4.96 -23.00
C LEU A 19 -20.45 -3.87 -23.25
N THR A 20 -21.25 -3.54 -22.24
CA THR A 20 -22.23 -2.44 -22.32
C THR A 20 -21.55 -1.09 -22.52
N ALA A 21 -20.41 -0.83 -21.85
CA ALA A 21 -19.63 0.39 -22.05
C ALA A 21 -19.05 0.50 -23.46
N VAL A 22 -18.54 -0.60 -24.03
CA VAL A 22 -18.06 -0.65 -25.42
C VAL A 22 -19.21 -0.40 -26.41
N ALA A 23 -20.37 -1.02 -26.18
CA ALA A 23 -21.55 -0.81 -27.01
C ALA A 23 -22.07 0.64 -26.94
N LEU A 24 -22.10 1.25 -25.75
CA LEU A 24 -22.46 2.66 -25.55
C LEU A 24 -21.47 3.61 -26.21
N ALA A 25 -20.17 3.32 -26.11
CA ALA A 25 -19.14 4.11 -26.78
C ALA A 25 -19.30 4.04 -28.32
N ALA A 26 -19.52 2.86 -28.87
CA ALA A 26 -19.77 2.67 -30.30
C ALA A 26 -21.07 3.38 -30.76
N TYR A 27 -22.13 3.30 -29.96
CA TYR A 27 -23.41 3.96 -30.24
C TYR A 27 -23.30 5.50 -30.17
N GLY A 28 -22.60 6.03 -29.16
CA GLY A 28 -22.37 7.47 -28.99
C GLY A 28 -21.55 8.06 -30.14
N VAL A 29 -20.50 7.37 -30.58
CA VAL A 29 -19.70 7.78 -31.76
C VAL A 29 -20.55 7.81 -33.04
N ALA A 30 -21.48 6.86 -33.21
CA ALA A 30 -22.36 6.83 -34.38
C ALA A 30 -23.43 7.94 -34.37
N GLY A 31 -24.01 8.26 -33.21
CA GLY A 31 -25.07 9.28 -33.08
C GLY A 31 -24.55 10.74 -33.03
N SER A 32 -23.38 10.96 -32.43
CA SER A 32 -22.77 12.28 -32.24
C SER A 32 -22.22 12.89 -33.55
N TYR A 33 -21.86 12.02 -34.51
CA TYR A 33 -21.14 12.38 -35.73
C TYR A 33 -21.88 13.40 -36.62
N SER A 34 -23.18 13.21 -36.83
CA SER A 34 -23.99 14.10 -37.67
C SER A 34 -24.30 15.45 -37.00
N THR A 35 -24.44 15.44 -35.67
CA THR A 35 -24.85 16.61 -34.90
C THR A 35 -23.69 17.58 -34.64
N ILE A 36 -22.49 17.05 -34.36
CA ILE A 36 -21.30 17.89 -34.17
C ILE A 36 -20.75 18.39 -35.51
N ALA A 37 -20.84 17.60 -36.59
CA ALA A 37 -20.43 18.04 -37.92
C ALA A 37 -21.27 19.24 -38.42
N THR A 38 -22.58 19.23 -38.16
CA THR A 38 -23.48 20.35 -38.52
C THR A 38 -23.24 21.59 -37.66
N LEU A 39 -22.88 21.42 -36.37
CA LEU A 39 -22.52 22.53 -35.50
C LEU A 39 -21.17 23.17 -35.87
N ALA A 40 -20.20 22.37 -36.30
CA ALA A 40 -18.90 22.86 -36.77
C ALA A 40 -19.00 23.58 -38.13
N ASP A 41 -19.94 23.16 -38.98
CA ASP A 41 -20.27 23.81 -40.26
C ASP A 41 -20.92 25.17 -40.01
N GLN A 42 -21.85 25.27 -39.05
CA GLN A 42 -22.44 26.55 -38.62
C GLN A 42 -21.45 27.52 -37.96
N LYS A 43 -20.29 27.03 -37.51
CA LYS A 43 -19.24 27.82 -36.85
C LYS A 43 -18.05 28.13 -37.78
N ASP A 44 -18.17 27.82 -39.06
CA ASP A 44 -17.18 28.11 -40.11
C ASP A 44 -15.79 27.53 -39.81
N VAL A 45 -15.76 26.36 -39.15
CA VAL A 45 -14.52 25.67 -38.78
C VAL A 45 -14.00 24.88 -39.99
N PRO A 46 -12.71 25.00 -40.36
CA PRO A 46 -12.16 24.18 -41.45
C PRO A 46 -12.24 22.69 -41.11
N LEU A 47 -12.80 21.90 -42.04
CA LEU A 47 -13.13 20.46 -41.90
C LEU A 47 -14.09 20.12 -40.72
N PRO A 48 -15.37 20.53 -40.80
CA PRO A 48 -16.38 20.32 -39.76
C PRO A 48 -16.56 18.86 -39.31
N TRP A 49 -16.37 17.91 -40.22
CA TRP A 49 -16.51 16.47 -39.96
C TRP A 49 -15.35 15.86 -39.15
N LEU A 50 -14.18 16.52 -39.13
CA LEU A 50 -12.99 16.02 -38.42
C LEU A 50 -12.98 16.42 -36.93
N VAL A 51 -13.69 17.49 -36.58
CA VAL A 51 -13.84 17.99 -35.21
C VAL A 51 -14.45 16.94 -34.26
N PRO A 52 -15.59 16.29 -34.57
CA PRO A 52 -16.12 15.21 -33.73
C PRO A 52 -15.17 14.01 -33.61
N VAL A 53 -14.49 13.64 -34.70
CA VAL A 53 -13.53 12.52 -34.71
C VAL A 53 -12.37 12.77 -33.75
N GLY A 54 -11.78 13.97 -33.81
CA GLY A 54 -10.68 14.35 -32.94
C GLY A 54 -11.11 14.46 -31.48
N LEU A 55 -12.30 15.03 -31.22
CA LEU A 55 -12.81 15.24 -29.87
C LEU A 55 -13.21 13.91 -29.20
N ASP A 56 -14.02 13.09 -29.87
CA ASP A 56 -14.51 11.82 -29.31
C ASP A 56 -13.40 10.76 -29.31
N GLY A 57 -12.56 10.72 -30.35
CA GLY A 57 -11.38 9.85 -30.41
C GLY A 57 -10.35 10.20 -29.34
N GLY A 58 -10.08 11.49 -29.12
CA GLY A 58 -9.21 11.97 -28.05
C GLY A 58 -9.78 11.67 -26.67
N PHE A 59 -11.07 11.92 -26.45
CA PHE A 59 -11.78 11.60 -25.21
C PHE A 59 -11.71 10.11 -24.87
N LEU A 60 -12.07 9.23 -25.80
CA LEU A 60 -12.02 7.78 -25.60
C LEU A 60 -10.58 7.31 -25.40
N GLY A 61 -9.66 7.74 -26.28
CA GLY A 61 -8.26 7.33 -26.25
C GLY A 61 -7.55 7.71 -24.95
N VAL A 62 -7.72 8.96 -24.49
CA VAL A 62 -7.07 9.44 -23.25
C VAL A 62 -7.69 8.80 -22.01
N ASN A 63 -9.01 8.61 -21.95
CA ASN A 63 -9.65 7.93 -20.81
C ASN A 63 -9.26 6.45 -20.74
N LEU A 64 -9.20 5.76 -21.88
CA LEU A 64 -8.75 4.37 -21.95
C LEU A 64 -7.27 4.24 -21.59
N LEU A 65 -6.42 5.14 -22.08
CA LEU A 65 -5.00 5.16 -21.72
C LEU A 65 -4.80 5.42 -20.22
N ASP A 66 -5.50 6.38 -19.63
CA ASP A 66 -5.44 6.61 -18.18
C ASP A 66 -5.90 5.38 -17.39
N LEU A 67 -6.95 4.70 -17.85
CA LEU A 67 -7.44 3.48 -17.21
C LEU A 67 -6.43 2.33 -17.34
N ALA A 68 -5.82 2.15 -18.51
CA ALA A 68 -4.79 1.14 -18.77
C ALA A 68 -3.52 1.39 -17.94
N LEU A 69 -3.07 2.64 -17.87
CA LEU A 69 -1.93 3.03 -17.03
C LEU A 69 -2.25 2.89 -15.53
N THR A 70 -3.49 3.16 -15.15
CA THR A 70 -3.96 2.90 -13.78
C THR A 70 -4.01 1.40 -13.51
N TRP A 71 -4.35 0.56 -14.49
CA TRP A 71 -4.33 -0.90 -14.34
C TRP A 71 -2.91 -1.44 -14.12
N THR A 72 -1.92 -0.89 -14.79
CA THR A 72 -0.51 -1.31 -14.66
C THR A 72 0.21 -0.73 -13.43
N GLY A 73 -0.46 0.13 -12.65
CA GLY A 73 0.13 0.80 -11.48
C GLY A 73 0.92 2.07 -11.81
N CYS A 74 1.04 2.44 -13.08
CA CYS A 74 1.75 3.62 -13.56
C CYS A 74 0.82 4.83 -13.73
N SER A 75 0.19 5.32 -12.65
CA SER A 75 -0.78 6.42 -12.78
C SER A 75 -0.08 7.77 -13.07
N VAL A 76 -0.37 8.39 -14.22
CA VAL A 76 0.18 9.71 -14.61
C VAL A 76 -0.81 10.83 -14.27
N ILE A 77 -0.45 11.72 -13.34
CA ILE A 77 -1.35 12.77 -12.83
C ILE A 77 -1.73 13.79 -13.92
N TRP A 78 -0.82 14.15 -14.82
CA TRP A 78 -1.11 15.12 -15.89
C TRP A 78 -2.09 14.57 -16.93
N LEU A 79 -1.95 13.30 -17.31
CA LEU A 79 -2.89 12.63 -18.21
C LEU A 79 -4.31 12.67 -17.66
N ARG A 80 -4.46 12.55 -16.33
CA ARG A 80 -5.75 12.65 -15.65
C ARG A 80 -6.40 14.02 -15.81
N GLN A 81 -5.62 15.10 -15.78
CA GLN A 81 -6.17 16.44 -15.99
C GLN A 81 -6.59 16.63 -17.45
N VAL A 82 -5.80 16.12 -18.39
CA VAL A 82 -6.16 16.13 -19.82
C VAL A 82 -7.45 15.33 -20.06
N ALA A 83 -7.59 14.14 -19.46
CA ALA A 83 -8.80 13.34 -19.54
C ALA A 83 -10.03 14.11 -19.02
N ARG A 84 -9.92 14.79 -17.88
CA ARG A 84 -11.00 15.61 -17.30
C ARG A 84 -11.39 16.78 -18.19
N LEU A 85 -10.39 17.46 -18.77
CA LEU A 85 -10.62 18.58 -19.68
C LEU A 85 -11.34 18.12 -20.95
N LEU A 86 -10.88 17.02 -21.57
CA LEU A 86 -11.53 16.44 -22.74
C LEU A 86 -12.96 16.01 -22.44
N THR A 87 -13.20 15.33 -21.31
CA THR A 87 -14.55 14.95 -20.91
C THR A 87 -15.46 16.16 -20.71
N ALA A 88 -14.97 17.20 -20.01
CA ALA A 88 -15.74 18.42 -19.82
C ALA A 88 -16.08 19.08 -21.17
N GLY A 89 -15.13 19.10 -22.10
CA GLY A 89 -15.33 19.57 -23.48
C GLY A 89 -16.39 18.77 -24.23
N THR A 90 -16.32 17.43 -24.20
CA THR A 90 -17.31 16.55 -24.86
C THR A 90 -18.71 16.72 -24.27
N VAL A 91 -18.84 16.79 -22.95
CA VAL A 91 -20.14 17.01 -22.29
C VAL A 91 -20.70 18.38 -22.68
N ALA A 92 -19.87 19.43 -22.68
CA ALA A 92 -20.29 20.77 -23.07
C ALA A 92 -20.70 20.85 -24.54
N ALA A 93 -19.94 20.24 -25.45
CA ALA A 93 -20.28 20.20 -26.88
C ALA A 93 -21.63 19.52 -27.12
N ASN A 94 -21.87 18.37 -26.47
CA ASN A 94 -23.15 17.67 -26.54
C ASN A 94 -24.29 18.48 -25.91
N PHE A 95 -24.02 19.20 -24.82
CA PHE A 95 -25.02 20.06 -24.17
C PHE A 95 -25.45 21.20 -25.10
N PHE A 96 -24.48 21.89 -25.69
CA PHE A 96 -24.75 23.01 -26.60
C PHE A 96 -25.42 22.57 -27.91
N ALA A 97 -25.24 21.31 -28.33
CA ALA A 97 -25.93 20.76 -29.50
C ALA A 97 -27.46 20.66 -29.31
N GLY A 98 -27.94 20.43 -28.09
CA GLY A 98 -29.37 20.41 -27.77
C GLY A 98 -29.93 21.75 -27.26
N TRP A 99 -29.08 22.78 -27.11
CA TRP A 99 -29.48 24.09 -26.63
C TRP A 99 -30.31 24.86 -27.67
N PRO A 100 -31.36 25.65 -27.30
CA PRO A 100 -31.76 26.08 -25.95
C PRO A 100 -32.75 25.19 -25.20
N ASP A 101 -33.22 24.08 -25.79
CA ASP A 101 -34.10 23.16 -25.08
C ASP A 101 -33.31 22.36 -24.04
N LEU A 102 -33.62 22.57 -22.75
CA LEU A 102 -32.94 21.88 -21.65
C LEU A 102 -33.12 20.35 -21.70
N LEU A 103 -34.26 19.86 -22.21
CA LEU A 103 -34.53 18.44 -22.34
C LEU A 103 -33.64 17.82 -23.42
N ALA A 104 -33.58 18.44 -24.61
CA ALA A 104 -32.69 18.03 -25.68
C ALA A 104 -31.22 18.11 -25.25
N ALA A 105 -30.78 19.23 -24.67
CA ALA A 105 -29.42 19.40 -24.16
C ALA A 105 -29.04 18.29 -23.16
N GLY A 106 -29.95 17.95 -22.24
CA GLY A 106 -29.76 16.85 -21.29
C GLY A 106 -29.63 15.48 -21.97
N LEU A 107 -30.50 15.18 -22.94
CA LEU A 107 -30.47 13.91 -23.68
C LEU A 107 -29.16 13.74 -24.48
N HIS A 108 -28.68 14.79 -25.13
CA HIS A 108 -27.44 14.75 -25.89
C HIS A 108 -26.21 14.57 -24.97
N SER A 109 -26.19 15.20 -23.79
CA SER A 109 -25.10 15.02 -22.81
C SER A 109 -25.14 13.71 -22.03
N ALA A 110 -26.24 12.94 -22.09
CA ALA A 110 -26.41 11.75 -21.25
C ALA A 110 -25.34 10.68 -21.52
N ALA A 111 -25.07 10.38 -22.80
CA ALA A 111 -24.10 9.36 -23.20
C ALA A 111 -22.67 9.63 -22.69
N PRO A 112 -22.05 10.81 -22.91
CA PRO A 112 -20.70 11.09 -22.40
C PRO A 112 -20.64 11.14 -20.87
N VAL A 113 -21.71 11.61 -20.20
CA VAL A 113 -21.78 11.59 -18.73
C VAL A 113 -21.81 10.16 -18.20
N MET A 114 -22.63 9.27 -18.78
CA MET A 114 -22.68 7.86 -18.39
C MET A 114 -21.32 7.17 -18.59
N PHE A 115 -20.64 7.43 -19.71
CA PHE A 115 -19.29 6.90 -19.95
C PHE A 115 -18.29 7.37 -18.88
N LEU A 116 -18.30 8.66 -18.53
CA LEU A 116 -17.44 9.21 -17.47
C LEU A 116 -17.65 8.49 -16.14
N VAL A 117 -18.89 8.27 -15.74
CA VAL A 117 -19.23 7.56 -14.49
C VAL A 117 -18.68 6.13 -14.52
N MET A 118 -18.83 5.43 -15.64
CA MET A 118 -18.32 4.06 -15.80
C MET A 118 -16.79 3.99 -15.71
N VAL A 119 -16.07 4.91 -16.36
CA VAL A 119 -14.61 4.97 -16.31
C VAL A 119 -14.12 5.31 -14.89
N GLU A 120 -14.74 6.25 -14.20
CA GLU A 120 -14.35 6.64 -12.85
C GLU A 120 -14.62 5.51 -11.83
N ALA A 121 -15.72 4.77 -12.01
CA ALA A 121 -16.02 3.58 -11.22
C ALA A 121 -14.95 2.49 -11.44
N ALA A 122 -14.61 2.18 -12.70
CA ALA A 122 -13.56 1.21 -13.02
C ALA A 122 -12.20 1.63 -12.43
N ARG A 123 -11.82 2.91 -12.57
CA ARG A 123 -10.62 3.49 -11.99
C ARG A 123 -10.57 3.31 -10.46
N THR A 124 -11.67 3.61 -9.78
CA THR A 124 -11.76 3.47 -8.32
C THR A 124 -11.55 2.01 -7.89
N VAL A 125 -12.10 1.05 -8.63
CA VAL A 125 -11.89 -0.37 -8.38
C VAL A 125 -10.43 -0.78 -8.60
N PHE A 126 -9.78 -0.33 -9.68
CA PHE A 126 -8.37 -0.66 -9.95
C PHE A 126 -7.42 -0.05 -8.93
N LEU A 127 -7.60 1.23 -8.58
CA LEU A 127 -6.81 1.90 -7.55
C LEU A 127 -6.96 1.20 -6.20
N ARG A 128 -8.16 0.72 -5.85
CA ARG A 128 -8.36 -0.04 -4.61
C ARG A 128 -7.66 -1.39 -4.65
N ARG A 129 -7.68 -2.11 -5.78
CA ARG A 129 -6.98 -3.39 -5.92
C ARG A 129 -5.46 -3.25 -5.84
N LEU A 130 -4.90 -2.24 -6.50
CA LEU A 130 -3.47 -1.98 -6.44
C LEU A 130 -3.00 -1.63 -5.03
N ARG A 131 -3.76 -0.80 -4.30
CA ARG A 131 -3.45 -0.49 -2.89
C ARG A 131 -3.50 -1.72 -1.98
N LEU A 132 -4.34 -2.71 -2.28
CA LEU A 132 -4.41 -3.95 -1.51
C LEU A 132 -3.28 -4.93 -1.87
N ALA A 133 -2.79 -4.89 -3.10
CA ALA A 133 -1.69 -5.73 -3.56
C ALA A 133 -0.33 -5.22 -3.04
N ASP A 134 -0.22 -3.93 -2.76
CA ASP A 134 1.03 -3.27 -2.46
C ASP A 134 1.21 -3.09 -0.94
N ALA A 135 1.74 -4.12 -0.28
CA ALA A 135 2.06 -4.10 1.16
C ALA A 135 3.14 -3.05 1.53
N THR A 136 3.77 -2.44 0.53
CA THR A 136 4.78 -1.38 0.70
C THR A 136 4.17 0.01 0.87
N VAL A 137 2.88 0.19 0.55
CA VAL A 137 2.21 1.48 0.62
C VAL A 137 1.91 1.82 2.07
N ARG A 138 2.61 2.82 2.60
CA ARG A 138 2.37 3.35 3.94
C ARG A 138 0.94 3.88 4.08
N GLU A 139 0.22 3.36 5.07
CA GLU A 139 -1.09 3.83 5.46
C GLU A 139 -1.04 5.30 5.90
N ARG A 140 -2.09 6.03 5.53
CA ARG A 140 -2.15 7.46 5.80
C ARG A 140 -2.62 7.71 7.23
N ILE A 141 -1.91 8.59 7.94
CA ILE A 141 -2.33 9.08 9.25
C ILE A 141 -3.68 9.83 9.13
N PRO A 142 -4.66 9.59 10.03
CA PRO A 142 -5.94 10.29 10.01
C PRO A 142 -5.80 11.81 9.96
N ARG A 143 -6.54 12.45 9.04
CA ARG A 143 -6.46 13.91 8.83
C ARG A 143 -6.82 14.71 10.08
N LEU A 144 -7.80 14.25 10.87
CA LEU A 144 -8.18 14.95 12.11
C LEU A 144 -7.04 15.00 13.14
N ARG A 145 -6.16 13.99 13.17
CA ARG A 145 -5.03 13.97 14.10
C ARG A 145 -4.03 15.10 13.81
N TRP A 146 -3.83 15.43 12.54
CA TRP A 146 -3.02 16.59 12.14
C TRP A 146 -3.58 17.92 12.63
N VAL A 147 -4.90 18.05 12.77
CA VAL A 147 -5.55 19.26 13.28
C VAL A 147 -5.48 19.31 14.81
N LEU A 148 -5.76 18.19 15.47
CA LEU A 148 -5.84 18.11 16.93
C LEU A 148 -4.46 18.09 17.61
N ASP A 149 -3.47 17.48 16.97
CA ASP A 149 -2.13 17.28 17.53
C ASP A 149 -1.04 17.28 16.43
N PRO A 150 -0.79 18.43 15.79
CA PRO A 150 0.09 18.52 14.63
C PRO A 150 1.52 18.08 14.94
N TRP A 151 2.05 18.44 16.12
CA TRP A 151 3.44 18.20 16.46
C TRP A 151 3.74 16.72 16.72
N ARG A 152 2.93 16.05 17.55
CA ARG A 152 3.12 14.60 17.79
C ARG A 152 2.81 13.80 16.54
N THR A 153 1.83 14.24 15.76
CA THR A 153 1.53 13.62 14.45
C THR A 153 2.72 13.70 13.49
N TRP A 154 3.42 14.85 13.45
CA TRP A 154 4.63 15.00 12.64
C TRP A 154 5.77 14.09 13.13
N LEU A 155 5.98 13.98 14.44
CA LEU A 155 6.98 13.05 15.01
C LEU A 155 6.65 11.59 14.68
N MET A 156 5.38 11.21 14.76
CA MET A 156 4.91 9.88 14.39
C MET A 156 5.16 9.61 12.91
N TRP A 157 4.77 10.54 12.04
CA TRP A 157 5.03 10.45 10.59
C TRP A 157 6.52 10.29 10.30
N ARG A 158 7.36 11.11 10.92
CA ARG A 158 8.82 11.04 10.76
C ARG A 158 9.36 9.67 11.19
N ARG A 159 8.86 9.09 12.28
CA ARG A 159 9.24 7.73 12.71
C ARG A 159 8.74 6.67 11.73
N MET A 160 7.50 6.77 11.25
CA MET A 160 7.00 5.87 10.20
C MET A 160 7.89 5.88 8.96
N VAL A 161 8.38 7.07 8.56
CA VAL A 161 9.34 7.23 7.46
C VAL A 161 10.69 6.59 7.76
N LEU A 162 11.30 6.95 8.90
CA LEU A 162 12.65 6.50 9.24
C LEU A 162 12.73 5.02 9.58
N TRP A 163 11.67 4.47 10.16
CA TRP A 163 11.60 3.09 10.65
C TRP A 163 10.83 2.17 9.69
N GLN A 164 10.50 2.68 8.50
CA GLN A 164 9.77 1.95 7.45
C GLN A 164 8.46 1.31 7.94
N ILE A 165 7.80 1.89 8.95
CA ILE A 165 6.51 1.43 9.42
C ILE A 165 5.46 1.80 8.36
N THR A 166 4.83 0.78 7.77
CA THR A 166 3.79 0.94 6.76
C THR A 166 2.39 1.03 7.37
N SER A 167 2.12 0.36 8.49
CA SER A 167 0.81 0.37 9.16
C SER A 167 0.64 1.53 10.15
N TYR A 168 -0.53 2.18 10.13
CA TYR A 168 -0.87 3.21 11.12
C TYR A 168 -1.04 2.62 12.51
N GLU A 169 -1.68 1.45 12.61
CA GLU A 169 -1.89 0.74 13.89
C GLU A 169 -0.55 0.37 14.53
N ALA A 170 0.38 -0.17 13.73
CA ALA A 170 1.73 -0.46 14.16
C ALA A 170 2.46 0.80 14.68
N ALA A 171 2.32 1.93 13.97
CA ALA A 171 2.92 3.20 14.40
C ALA A 171 2.37 3.66 15.76
N VAL A 172 1.07 3.51 15.99
CA VAL A 172 0.43 3.82 17.28
C VAL A 172 0.91 2.88 18.39
N ALA A 173 1.01 1.58 18.13
CA ALA A 173 1.52 0.60 19.08
C ALA A 173 2.97 0.91 19.48
N THR A 174 3.83 1.23 18.52
CA THR A 174 5.22 1.64 18.78
C THR A 174 5.30 2.95 19.58
N GLU A 175 4.45 3.95 19.31
CA GLU A 175 4.40 5.18 20.12
C GLU A 175 4.00 4.90 21.57
N GLN A 176 2.99 4.05 21.79
CA GLN A 176 2.56 3.64 23.12
C GLN A 176 3.69 2.93 23.86
N LEU A 177 4.39 2.00 23.19
CA LEU A 177 5.52 1.29 23.78
C LEU A 177 6.64 2.23 24.21
N LEU A 178 7.03 3.19 23.36
CA LEU A 178 8.04 4.19 23.69
C LEU A 178 7.64 5.07 24.87
N GLY A 179 6.35 5.43 24.95
CA GLY A 179 5.80 6.17 26.09
C GLY A 179 5.96 5.39 27.40
N ARG A 180 5.68 4.09 27.38
CA ARG A 180 5.79 3.20 28.54
C ARG A 180 7.24 2.97 28.96
N LEU A 181 8.13 2.69 28.02
CA LEU A 181 9.57 2.57 28.28
C LEU A 181 10.13 3.86 28.89
N THR A 182 9.73 5.03 28.35
CA THR A 182 10.13 6.32 28.90
C THR A 182 9.60 6.53 30.31
N ALA A 183 8.35 6.15 30.59
CA ALA A 183 7.78 6.23 31.93
C ALA A 183 8.50 5.31 32.93
N PHE A 184 8.86 4.10 32.50
CA PHE A 184 9.66 3.18 33.29
C PHE A 184 11.03 3.78 33.63
N LEU A 185 11.78 4.27 32.63
CA LEU A 185 13.10 4.86 32.85
C LEU A 185 13.03 6.07 33.81
N LYS A 186 11.97 6.88 33.72
CA LYS A 186 11.73 7.97 34.69
C LYS A 186 11.46 7.45 36.10
N GLY A 187 10.70 6.36 36.24
CA GLY A 187 10.43 5.75 37.55
C GLY A 187 11.68 5.16 38.19
N THR A 188 12.54 4.52 37.40
CA THR A 188 13.74 3.82 37.89
C THR A 188 14.91 4.76 38.15
N PHE A 189 15.14 5.75 37.27
CA PHE A 189 16.31 6.64 37.34
C PHE A 189 15.98 8.08 37.75
N GLY A 190 14.71 8.40 38.05
CA GLY A 190 14.28 9.71 38.50
C GLY A 190 14.21 10.79 37.42
N SER A 191 14.26 12.07 37.83
CA SER A 191 14.14 13.23 36.94
C SER A 191 15.28 13.33 35.92
N ASP A 192 16.49 12.96 36.31
CA ASP A 192 17.71 13.00 35.49
C ASP A 192 17.99 11.69 34.74
N TRP A 193 16.95 10.87 34.52
CA TRP A 193 17.08 9.55 33.86
C TRP A 193 17.85 9.57 32.54
N ARG A 194 17.81 10.67 31.77
CA ARG A 194 18.55 10.80 30.50
C ARG A 194 20.07 10.84 30.67
N ARG A 195 20.56 11.20 31.85
CA ARG A 195 21.99 11.24 32.19
C ARG A 195 22.42 9.98 32.95
N THR A 196 21.52 9.42 33.74
CA THR A 196 21.81 8.27 34.61
C THR A 196 21.58 6.92 33.93
N ALA A 197 20.64 6.83 32.98
CA ALA A 197 20.33 5.57 32.31
C ALA A 197 21.51 5.11 31.42
N PRO A 198 21.78 3.79 31.35
CA PRO A 198 22.77 3.22 30.46
C PRO A 198 22.64 3.71 29.02
N ALA A 199 23.77 4.03 28.38
CA ALA A 199 23.81 4.58 27.02
C ALA A 199 23.15 3.66 25.99
N GLU A 200 23.26 2.34 26.18
CA GLU A 200 22.63 1.33 25.31
C GLU A 200 21.10 1.44 25.32
N LEU A 201 20.48 1.60 26.50
CA LEU A 201 19.03 1.78 26.64
C LEU A 201 18.56 3.06 25.93
N LEU A 202 19.30 4.15 26.11
CA LEU A 202 19.01 5.43 25.46
C LEU A 202 19.15 5.34 23.94
N TRP A 203 20.14 4.58 23.46
CA TRP A 203 20.34 4.33 22.03
C TRP A 203 19.19 3.49 21.44
N LYS A 204 18.80 2.38 22.09
CA LYS A 204 17.66 1.55 21.66
C LYS A 204 16.37 2.37 21.59
N LEU A 205 16.08 3.17 22.63
CA LEU A 205 14.90 4.04 22.68
C LEU A 205 14.89 5.12 21.59
N LYS A 206 16.05 5.72 21.29
CA LYS A 206 16.18 6.77 20.26
C LYS A 206 16.06 6.22 18.85
N THR A 207 16.63 5.03 18.62
CA THR A 207 16.76 4.44 17.29
C THR A 207 15.55 3.58 16.93
N GLY A 208 14.81 3.10 17.93
CA GLY A 208 13.68 2.19 17.75
C GLY A 208 14.09 0.73 17.55
N VAL A 209 15.34 0.40 17.89
CA VAL A 209 15.93 -0.92 17.70
C VAL A 209 15.55 -1.82 18.87
N ASP A 210 15.07 -3.03 18.57
CA ASP A 210 14.76 -4.09 19.54
C ASP A 210 13.87 -3.58 20.70
N LEU A 211 12.90 -2.72 20.40
CA LEU A 211 12.04 -2.10 21.42
C LEU A 211 11.18 -3.12 22.15
N ALA A 212 10.70 -4.15 21.44
CA ALA A 212 9.90 -5.21 22.02
C ALA A 212 10.75 -6.08 22.96
N ASP A 213 11.92 -6.52 22.48
CA ASP A 213 12.85 -7.32 23.27
C ASP A 213 13.35 -6.54 24.49
N LEU A 214 13.65 -5.25 24.32
CA LEU A 214 14.02 -4.37 25.43
C LEU A 214 12.90 -4.27 26.46
N PHE A 215 11.65 -4.18 26.04
CA PHE A 215 10.52 -4.15 26.95
C PHE A 215 10.41 -5.45 27.74
N ASP A 216 10.60 -6.60 27.09
CA ASP A 216 10.58 -7.91 27.72
C ASP A 216 11.75 -8.11 28.69
N GLU A 217 12.97 -7.71 28.31
CA GLU A 217 14.16 -7.73 29.16
C GLU A 217 13.94 -6.91 30.45
N LEU A 218 13.40 -5.70 30.31
CA LEU A 218 13.14 -4.83 31.44
C LEU A 218 11.99 -5.34 32.32
N LYS A 219 10.94 -5.90 31.70
CA LYS A 219 9.84 -6.54 32.42
C LYS A 219 10.34 -7.74 33.24
N GLN A 220 11.17 -8.60 32.65
CA GLN A 220 11.77 -9.74 33.36
C GLN A 220 12.68 -9.29 34.50
N SER A 221 13.52 -8.28 34.25
CA SER A 221 14.43 -7.73 35.27
C SER A 221 13.70 -7.12 36.46
N ALA A 222 12.50 -6.57 36.23
CA ALA A 222 11.72 -5.90 37.25
C ALA A 222 10.61 -6.77 37.88
N ALA A 223 10.30 -7.93 37.30
CA ALA A 223 9.45 -8.96 37.92
C ALA A 223 10.02 -9.46 39.27
N GLY A 224 11.30 -9.18 39.56
CA GLY A 224 11.91 -9.39 40.88
C GLY A 224 11.71 -8.26 41.91
N GLY A 225 11.08 -7.12 41.57
CA GLY A 225 11.12 -5.95 42.47
C GLY A 225 10.06 -4.85 42.37
N SER A 226 9.14 -4.80 41.40
CA SER A 226 8.07 -3.80 41.44
C SER A 226 6.81 -4.17 40.64
N GLY A 227 5.63 -4.09 41.28
CA GLY A 227 4.31 -4.32 40.68
C GLY A 227 3.85 -3.27 39.66
N VAL A 228 4.77 -2.46 39.13
CA VAL A 228 4.50 -1.43 38.11
C VAL A 228 4.24 -2.08 36.75
N TRP A 229 4.90 -3.21 36.47
CA TRP A 229 4.88 -3.89 35.17
C TRP A 229 3.62 -4.70 34.89
N ASP A 230 2.97 -5.23 35.93
CA ASP A 230 1.72 -5.98 35.78
C ASP A 230 0.58 -5.13 35.21
N LYS A 231 0.68 -3.80 35.32
CA LYS A 231 -0.32 -2.86 34.76
C LYS A 231 0.02 -2.35 33.36
N LEU A 232 1.16 -2.74 32.80
CA LEU A 232 1.68 -2.26 31.51
C LEU A 232 1.76 -3.41 30.49
N ALA A 233 0.63 -4.06 30.17
CA ALA A 233 0.57 -5.07 29.11
C ALA A 233 0.93 -4.49 27.74
N ILE A 234 1.79 -5.13 26.93
CA ILE A 234 2.14 -4.75 25.55
C ILE A 234 0.83 -4.48 24.77
N PRO A 235 0.73 -3.41 23.94
CA PRO A 235 -0.48 -3.17 23.16
C PRO A 235 -0.78 -4.39 22.29
N ASP A 236 -2.05 -4.78 22.14
CA ASP A 236 -2.45 -5.92 21.31
C ASP A 236 -2.09 -5.77 19.81
N GLY A 237 -1.63 -4.58 19.40
CA GLY A 237 -1.17 -4.29 18.05
C GLY A 237 0.27 -4.74 17.79
N GLU A 238 0.54 -5.13 16.54
CA GLU A 238 1.89 -5.51 16.09
C GLU A 238 2.87 -4.34 16.29
N VAL A 239 3.73 -4.46 17.29
CA VAL A 239 4.80 -3.49 17.54
C VAL A 239 5.88 -3.73 16.50
N VAL A 240 6.12 -2.74 15.64
CA VAL A 240 7.29 -2.77 14.77
C VAL A 240 8.52 -2.45 15.60
N SER A 241 9.32 -3.48 15.83
CA SER A 241 10.65 -3.40 16.39
C SER A 241 11.65 -3.43 15.23
N ILE A 242 12.50 -2.42 15.12
CA ILE A 242 13.58 -2.44 14.12
C ILE A 242 14.62 -3.44 14.62
N ARG A 243 14.87 -4.50 13.87
CA ARG A 243 15.99 -5.39 14.18
C ARG A 243 17.24 -4.90 13.46
N PRO A 244 18.45 -5.07 14.04
CA PRO A 244 19.68 -4.77 13.33
C PRO A 244 19.78 -5.61 12.05
N PHE A 245 20.15 -5.00 10.92
CA PHE A 245 20.25 -5.68 9.61
C PHE A 245 21.05 -6.99 9.65
N ALA A 246 22.16 -7.03 10.42
CA ALA A 246 22.98 -8.21 10.57
C ALA A 246 22.29 -9.37 11.32
N VAL A 247 21.35 -9.06 12.22
CA VAL A 247 20.57 -10.05 12.97
C VAL A 247 19.48 -10.65 12.08
N ASP A 248 18.81 -9.82 11.29
CA ASP A 248 17.80 -10.29 10.32
C ASP A 248 18.42 -11.20 9.26
N GLU A 249 19.55 -10.79 8.68
CA GLU A 249 20.27 -11.60 7.68
C GLU A 249 20.71 -12.97 8.23
N GLN A 250 21.15 -13.03 9.49
CA GLN A 250 21.55 -14.27 10.13
C GLN A 250 20.35 -15.16 10.50
N THR A 251 19.24 -14.55 10.94
CA THR A 251 17.99 -15.27 11.29
C THR A 251 17.35 -15.88 10.06
N ASP A 252 17.25 -15.11 8.97
CA ASP A 252 16.76 -15.59 7.67
C ASP A 252 17.60 -16.75 7.16
N ARG A 253 18.94 -16.65 7.26
CA ARG A 253 19.85 -17.75 6.90
C ARG A 253 19.63 -18.99 7.76
N LEU A 254 19.37 -18.84 9.06
CA LEU A 254 19.07 -19.95 9.95
C LEU A 254 17.74 -20.62 9.60
N GLU A 255 16.69 -19.85 9.30
CA GLU A 255 15.41 -20.39 8.85
C GLU A 255 15.53 -21.13 7.52
N GLN A 256 16.23 -20.55 6.55
CA GLN A 256 16.52 -21.21 5.27
C GLN A 256 17.31 -22.51 5.48
N ALA A 257 18.30 -22.51 6.38
CA ALA A 257 19.07 -23.69 6.71
C ALA A 257 18.21 -24.78 7.39
N LYS A 258 17.29 -24.40 8.30
CA LYS A 258 16.32 -25.32 8.92
C LYS A 258 15.36 -25.93 7.89
N ALA A 259 14.85 -25.12 6.96
CA ALA A 259 13.97 -25.58 5.88
C ALA A 259 14.69 -26.59 4.97
N LEU A 260 15.92 -26.29 4.57
CA LEU A 260 16.77 -27.20 3.79
C LEU A 260 17.06 -28.50 4.55
N ASN A 261 17.37 -28.42 5.84
CA ASN A 261 17.60 -29.60 6.67
C ASN A 261 16.36 -30.48 6.76
N LYS A 262 15.18 -29.88 6.94
CA LYS A 262 13.90 -30.60 6.97
C LYS A 262 13.61 -31.31 5.64
N GLN A 263 13.86 -30.65 4.51
CA GLN A 263 13.70 -31.25 3.19
C GLN A 263 14.70 -32.40 2.96
N HIS A 264 15.97 -32.20 3.33
CA HIS A 264 17.00 -33.23 3.20
C HIS A 264 16.69 -34.46 4.07
N LEU A 265 16.20 -34.24 5.30
CA LEU A 265 15.77 -35.31 6.20
C LEU A 265 14.61 -36.12 5.61
N ALA A 266 13.64 -35.46 4.97
CA ALA A 266 12.51 -36.13 4.33
C ALA A 266 12.92 -37.00 3.14
N ILE A 267 13.93 -36.59 2.37
CA ILE A 267 14.39 -37.31 1.17
C ILE A 267 15.37 -38.44 1.52
N HIS A 268 16.30 -38.18 2.44
CA HIS A 268 17.45 -39.07 2.67
C HIS A 268 17.44 -39.76 4.04
N GLY A 269 16.46 -39.49 4.91
CA GLY A 269 16.37 -40.06 6.25
C GLY A 269 17.50 -39.62 7.20
N ARG A 270 18.30 -38.63 6.81
CA ARG A 270 19.42 -38.10 7.60
C ARG A 270 19.50 -36.57 7.57
N PRO A 271 19.96 -35.92 8.64
CA PRO A 271 20.14 -34.48 8.66
C PRO A 271 21.19 -34.02 7.64
N ALA A 272 21.02 -32.81 7.12
CA ALA A 272 21.91 -32.20 6.15
C ALA A 272 23.32 -32.02 6.74
N SER A 273 24.35 -32.29 5.94
CA SER A 273 25.74 -32.04 6.32
C SER A 273 26.06 -30.55 6.24
N SER A 274 27.13 -30.11 6.92
CA SER A 274 27.59 -28.72 6.80
C SER A 274 27.98 -28.36 5.38
N ASP A 275 28.49 -29.30 4.58
CA ASP A 275 28.79 -29.05 3.16
C ASP A 275 27.53 -28.90 2.32
N THR A 276 26.49 -29.66 2.63
CA THR A 276 25.18 -29.54 1.97
C THR A 276 24.59 -28.16 2.20
N ILE A 277 24.60 -27.68 3.45
CA ILE A 277 24.11 -26.33 3.81
C ILE A 277 25.00 -25.25 3.18
N ARG A 278 26.32 -25.45 3.17
CA ARG A 278 27.29 -24.54 2.54
C ARG A 278 27.01 -24.32 1.06
N LEU A 279 26.83 -25.41 0.32
CA LEU A 279 26.59 -25.37 -1.12
C LEU A 279 25.20 -24.81 -1.44
N ALA A 280 24.19 -25.17 -0.66
CA ALA A 280 22.81 -24.73 -0.88
C ALA A 280 22.64 -23.22 -0.60
N LEU A 281 23.26 -22.70 0.46
CA LEU A 281 23.15 -21.28 0.85
C LEU A 281 24.31 -20.42 0.31
N ARG A 282 25.29 -21.02 -0.38
CA ARG A 282 26.50 -20.36 -0.90
C ARG A 282 27.27 -19.55 0.15
N ILE A 283 27.40 -20.10 1.34
CA ILE A 283 28.05 -19.46 2.49
C ILE A 283 29.46 -20.02 2.74
N GLY A 284 30.23 -19.38 3.62
CA GLY A 284 31.54 -19.86 4.03
C GLY A 284 31.47 -21.15 4.88
N ALA A 285 32.54 -21.94 4.89
CA ALA A 285 32.59 -23.22 5.63
C ALA A 285 32.42 -23.06 7.15
N ALA A 286 32.96 -21.97 7.73
CA ALA A 286 32.78 -21.67 9.16
C ALA A 286 31.31 -21.39 9.50
N GLN A 287 30.64 -20.56 8.69
CA GLN A 287 29.23 -20.20 8.88
C GLN A 287 28.30 -21.40 8.70
N ALA A 288 28.58 -22.27 7.72
CA ALA A 288 27.79 -23.49 7.52
C ALA A 288 27.89 -24.46 8.71
N ARG A 289 29.08 -24.60 9.32
CA ARG A 289 29.27 -25.40 10.54
C ARG A 289 28.51 -24.81 11.72
N ALA A 290 28.53 -23.49 11.89
CA ALA A 290 27.77 -22.80 12.94
C ALA A 290 26.26 -23.05 12.79
N LEU A 291 25.69 -22.81 11.59
CA LEU A 291 24.26 -23.07 11.32
C LEU A 291 23.89 -24.54 11.55
N THR A 292 24.75 -25.48 11.14
CA THR A 292 24.51 -26.92 11.35
C THR A 292 24.51 -27.28 12.84
N LYS A 293 25.39 -26.65 13.64
CA LYS A 293 25.44 -26.83 15.08
C LYS A 293 24.15 -26.32 15.73
N ASP A 294 23.70 -25.12 15.36
CA ASP A 294 22.47 -24.51 15.88
C ASP A 294 21.23 -25.36 15.53
N ILE A 295 21.17 -25.88 14.29
CA ILE A 295 20.10 -26.80 13.87
C ILE A 295 20.09 -28.05 14.74
N ARG A 296 21.26 -28.68 14.98
CA ARG A 296 21.34 -29.88 15.82
C ARG A 296 20.93 -29.61 17.26
N GLN A 297 21.34 -28.48 17.82
CA GLN A 297 20.91 -28.07 19.16
C GLN A 297 19.39 -27.91 19.23
N SER A 298 18.77 -27.32 18.22
CA SER A 298 17.30 -27.19 18.15
C SER A 298 16.53 -28.50 17.95
N MET A 299 17.20 -29.60 17.57
CA MET A 299 16.58 -30.93 17.47
C MET A 299 16.66 -31.74 18.77
N CYS A 300 17.53 -31.33 19.71
CA CYS A 300 17.73 -32.01 20.99
C CYS A 300 17.01 -31.32 22.16
N SER A 301 16.46 -30.11 21.97
CA SER A 301 15.57 -29.41 22.91
C SER A 301 14.12 -29.68 22.54
#